data_AF-A0A2W6PJ40-F1
#
_entry.id   AF-A0A2W6PJ40-F1
#
_cell.length_a   1.000
_cell.length_b   1.000
_cell.length_c   1.000
_cell.angle_alpha   90.00
_cell.angle_beta   90.00
_cell.angle_gamma   90.00
#
_symmetry.space_group_name_H-M   'P 1'
#
loop_
_entity.id
_entity.type
_entity.pdbx_description
1 polymer ?
#
loop_
_entity_poly.entity_id
_entity_poly.type
_entity_poly.pdbx_seq_one_letter_code
_entity_poly.pdbx_strand_id
1 'polypeptide(L)' 'RWQQAKVARNGLDELMKRPVDQPEHGKLVHKAVLHGNYQFSNAIFYYDEEEKIADVAIGKLNIQAGEKIAILGRNGAGKS' A
#
# COMPACT_ATOMS: atom_id res chain seq x y z
N ARG A 1 34.30 -1.68 21.70
CA ARG A 1 33.63 -0.41 21.31
C ARG A 1 33.68 -0.14 19.79
N TRP A 2 34.70 -0.58 19.05
CA TRP A 2 34.74 -0.47 17.58
C TRP A 2 33.73 -1.37 16.85
N GLN A 3 33.53 -2.61 17.31
CA GLN A 3 32.53 -3.52 16.74
C GLN A 3 31.10 -2.98 16.83
N GLN A 4 30.75 -2.27 17.90
CA GLN A 4 29.42 -1.67 18.09
C GLN A 4 29.16 -0.54 17.09
N ALA A 5 30.17 0.29 16.82
CA ALA A 5 30.08 1.34 15.80
C ALA A 5 29.94 0.75 14.37
N LYS A 6 30.60 -0.38 14.09
CA LYS A 6 30.48 -1.09 12.81
C LYS A 6 29.08 -1.65 12.57
N VAL A 7 28.48 -2.27 13.59
CA VAL A 7 27.10 -2.80 13.51
C VAL A 7 26.07 -1.68 13.37
N ALA A 8 26.21 -0.60 14.14
CA ALA A 8 25.31 0.55 14.03
C ALA A 8 25.36 1.21 12.64
N ARG A 9 26.55 1.32 12.04
CA ARG A 9 26.72 1.82 10.67
C ARG A 9 26.05 0.93 9.64
N ASN A 10 26.21 -0.39 9.76
CA ASN A 10 25.55 -1.33 8.85
C ASN A 10 24.02 -1.25 8.93
N GLY A 11 23.45 -1.12 10.14
CA GLY A 11 22.01 -0.96 10.32
C GLY A 11 21.47 0.36 9.75
N LEU A 12 22.25 1.44 9.84
CA LEU A 12 21.91 2.73 9.21
C LEU A 12 21.99 2.64 7.68
N ASP A 13 23.04 2.00 7.15
CA ASP A 13 23.19 1.79 5.70
C ASP A 13 22.06 0.92 5.12
N GLU A 14 21.58 -0.09 5.86
CA GLU A 14 20.40 -0.88 5.46
C GLU A 14 19.11 -0.06 5.50
N LEU A 15 18.92 0.79 6.50
CA LEU A 15 17.77 1.69 6.59
C LEU A 15 17.74 2.67 5.40
N MET A 16 18.89 3.25 5.05
CA MET A 16 19.04 4.20 3.94
C MET A 16 18.85 3.56 2.56
N LYS A 17 19.03 2.24 2.45
CA LYS A 17 18.81 1.49 1.21
C LYS A 17 17.35 1.05 1.02
N ARG A 18 16.49 1.24 2.01
CA ARG A 18 15.07 0.88 1.87
C ARG A 18 14.43 1.71 0.76
N PRO A 19 13.55 1.10 -0.04
CA PRO A 19 12.80 1.84 -1.04
C PRO A 19 12.01 2.97 -0.36
N VAL A 20 12.07 4.16 -0.94
CA VAL A 20 11.31 5.32 -0.50
C VAL A 20 9.96 5.33 -1.22
N ASP A 21 8.89 5.72 -0.53
CA ASP A 21 7.53 5.74 -1.07
C ASP A 21 7.35 6.68 -2.28
N GLN A 22 8.23 7.68 -2.43
CA GLN A 22 8.29 8.59 -3.56
C GLN A 22 9.65 8.50 -4.28
N PRO A 23 9.79 7.65 -5.31
CA PRO A 23 10.99 7.63 -6.14
C PRO A 23 11.10 8.92 -6.96
N GLU A 24 12.32 9.42 -7.18
CA GLU A 24 12.61 10.68 -7.91
C GLU A 24 12.00 10.75 -9.33
N HIS A 25 11.61 9.62 -9.91
CA HIS A 25 11.08 9.53 -11.28
C HIS A 25 9.64 8.99 -11.35
N GLY A 26 8.88 9.09 -10.25
CA GLY A 26 7.44 8.82 -10.28
C GLY A 26 6.71 9.82 -11.16
N LYS A 27 6.11 9.36 -12.26
CA LYS A 27 5.18 10.21 -13.05
C LYS A 27 3.94 10.48 -12.21
N LEU A 28 3.90 11.63 -11.55
CA LEU A 28 2.73 12.10 -10.82
C LEU A 28 1.71 12.65 -11.82
N VAL A 29 0.49 12.11 -11.79
CA VAL A 29 -0.64 12.68 -12.52
C VAL A 29 -1.24 13.76 -11.65
N HIS A 30 -1.13 15.03 -12.06
CA HIS A 30 -1.77 16.12 -11.35
C HIS A 30 -3.27 16.12 -11.63
N LYS A 31 -4.07 15.94 -10.58
CA LYS A 31 -5.53 16.10 -10.62
C LYS A 31 -5.96 16.87 -9.38
N ALA A 32 -6.33 18.13 -9.57
CA ALA A 32 -6.60 19.07 -8.47
C ALA A 32 -7.69 18.59 -7.51
N VAL A 33 -8.70 17.86 -8.01
CA VAL A 33 -9.78 17.27 -7.19
C VAL A 33 -10.22 15.93 -7.78
N LEU A 34 -10.48 14.94 -6.92
CA LEU A 34 -11.13 13.68 -7.29
C LEU A 34 -12.64 13.79 -7.01
N HIS A 35 -13.47 13.74 -8.06
CA HIS A 35 -14.93 13.85 -7.94
C HIS A 35 -15.65 12.50 -7.68
N GLY A 36 -14.91 11.44 -7.36
CA GLY A 36 -15.45 10.08 -7.23
C GLY A 36 -15.31 9.27 -8.51
N ASN A 37 -16.26 8.36 -8.75
CA ASN A 37 -16.22 7.33 -9.81
C ASN A 37 -15.01 6.41 -9.67
N TYR A 38 -15.01 5.62 -8.60
CA TYR A 38 -13.95 4.66 -8.32
C TYR A 38 -14.27 3.32 -8.96
N GLN A 39 -13.27 2.70 -9.58
CA GLN A 39 -13.39 1.39 -10.18
C GLN A 39 -12.22 0.51 -9.75
N PHE A 40 -12.55 -0.66 -9.21
CA PHE A 40 -11.63 -1.74 -8.93
C PHE A 40 -11.90 -2.87 -9.91
N SER A 41 -10.84 -3.37 -10.55
CA SER A 41 -10.88 -4.47 -11.50
C SER A 41 -9.79 -5.48 -11.13
N ASN A 42 -10.20 -6.66 -10.66
CA ASN A 42 -9.30 -7.72 -10.18
C ASN A 42 -8.21 -7.20 -9.22
N ALA A 43 -8.61 -6.36 -8.27
CA ALA A 43 -7.70 -5.81 -7.28
C ALA A 43 -7.43 -6.87 -6.21
N ILE A 44 -6.16 -7.20 -6.01
CA ILE A 44 -5.72 -8.16 -5.01
C ILE A 44 -4.60 -7.52 -4.20
N PHE A 45 -4.68 -7.65 -2.87
CA PHE A 45 -3.71 -7.12 -1.93
C PHE A 45 -3.23 -8.21 -1.00
N TYR A 46 -1.94 -8.16 -0.67
CA TYR A 46 -1.22 -9.08 0.20
C TYR A 46 -0.34 -8.24 1.15
N TYR A 47 -0.38 -8.53 2.45
CA TYR A 47 0.61 -8.03 3.42
C TYR A 47 1.91 -8.82 3.31
N ASP A 48 1.80 -10.13 3.08
CA ASP A 48 2.92 -11.03 2.85
C ASP A 48 2.84 -11.59 1.42
N GLU A 49 3.72 -11.11 0.54
CA GLU A 49 3.78 -11.56 -0.85
C GLU A 49 4.28 -13.01 -0.99
N GLU A 50 4.95 -13.57 0.03
CA GLU A 50 5.51 -14.92 -0.01
C GLU A 50 4.46 -16.00 0.26
N GLU A 51 3.55 -15.79 1.22
CA GLU A 51 2.48 -16.76 1.53
C GLU A 51 1.40 -16.85 0.45
N LYS A 52 1.28 -15.81 -0.41
CA LYS A 52 0.30 -15.73 -1.52
C LYS A 52 -1.16 -15.98 -1.14
N ILE A 53 -1.52 -15.75 0.12
CA ILE A 53 -2.92 -15.75 0.57
C ILE A 53 -3.40 -14.30 0.53
N ALA A 54 -4.40 -14.02 -0.31
CA ALA A 54 -4.91 -12.67 -0.47
C ALA A 54 -5.63 -12.19 0.79
N ASP A 55 -5.16 -11.09 1.36
CA ASP A 55 -5.82 -10.42 2.49
C ASP A 55 -7.08 -9.69 2.04
N VAL A 56 -7.04 -9.15 0.82
CA VAL A 56 -8.18 -8.51 0.16
C VAL A 56 -8.20 -8.91 -1.30
N ALA A 57 -9.33 -9.44 -1.77
CA ALA A 57 -9.57 -9.74 -3.17
C ALA A 57 -10.90 -9.14 -3.63
N ILE A 58 -10.84 -8.15 -4.53
CA ILE A 58 -11.98 -7.48 -5.12
C ILE A 58 -11.99 -7.77 -6.62
N GLY A 59 -12.87 -8.68 -7.05
CA GLY A 59 -13.01 -9.01 -8.47
C GLY A 59 -13.49 -7.82 -9.30
N LYS A 60 -14.57 -7.16 -8.86
CA LYS A 60 -15.07 -5.94 -9.49
C LYS A 60 -15.86 -5.10 -8.48
N LEU A 61 -15.55 -3.81 -8.40
CA LEU A 61 -16.31 -2.84 -7.61
C LEU A 61 -16.36 -1.51 -8.34
N ASN A 62 -17.55 -0.96 -8.52
CA ASN A 62 -17.78 0.37 -9.08
C ASN A 62 -18.48 1.20 -8.02
N ILE A 63 -17.94 2.38 -7.69
CA ILE A 63 -18.54 3.33 -6.75
C ILE A 63 -18.78 4.64 -7.51
N GLN A 64 -20.03 5.01 -7.68
CA GLN A 64 -20.42 6.23 -8.39
C GLN A 64 -20.10 7.48 -7.57
N ALA A 65 -19.92 8.61 -8.25
CA ALA A 65 -19.79 9.90 -7.58
C ALA A 65 -21.00 10.19 -6.68
N GLY A 66 -20.73 10.51 -5.41
CA GLY A 66 -21.78 10.77 -4.40
C GLY A 66 -22.39 9.51 -3.77
N GLU A 67 -22.02 8.32 -4.22
CA GLU A 67 -22.48 7.06 -3.62
C GLU A 67 -21.92 6.90 -2.21
N LYS A 68 -22.80 6.50 -1.28
CA LYS A 68 -22.43 6.20 0.11
C LYS A 68 -22.44 4.69 0.28
N ILE A 69 -21.27 4.12 0.57
CA ILE A 69 -21.12 2.69 0.79
C ILE A 69 -20.68 2.43 2.23
N ALA A 70 -20.98 1.23 2.72
CA ALA A 70 -20.45 0.72 3.98
C ALA A 70 -19.59 -0.51 3.71
N ILE A 71 -18.41 -0.57 4.35
CA ILE A 71 -17.54 -1.74 4.30
C ILE A 71 -17.72 -2.52 5.61
N LEU A 72 -18.21 -3.75 5.50
CA LEU A 72 -18.52 -4.61 6.65
C LEU A 72 -17.68 -5.89 6.60
N GLY A 73 -17.33 -6.40 7.77
CA GLY A 73 -16.51 -7.61 7.90
C GLY A 73 -15.95 -7.75 9.30
N ARG A 74 -15.51 -8.96 9.66
CA ARG A 74 -14.91 -9.27 10.96
C ARG A 74 -13.62 -8.46 11.20
N ASN A 75 -13.16 -8.40 12.45
CA ASN A 75 -11.85 -7.83 12.76
C ASN A 75 -10.76 -8.62 12.00
N GLY A 76 -9.82 -7.89 11.38
CA GLY A 76 -8.77 -8.49 10.54
C GLY A 76 -9.19 -8.84 9.11
N ALA A 77 -10.41 -8.54 8.66
CA ALA A 77 -10.88 -8.87 7.31
C ALA A 77 -10.38 -7.93 6.18
N GLY A 78 -9.30 -7.17 6.40
CA GLY A 78 -8.72 -6.30 5.36
C GLY A 78 -9.57 -5.07 4.97
N LYS A 79 -10.33 -4.49 5.91
CA LYS A 79 -11.15 -3.29 5.66
C LYS A 79 -10.37 -1.97 5.74
N SER A 80 -9.18 -1.98 6.34
CA SER A 80 -8.38 -0.81 6.72
C SER A 80 -7.02 -0.81 6.03
#